data_AF-A0A6H0Y4E7-F1
#
_entry.id   AF-A0A6H0Y4E7-F1
#
_cell.length_a   1.000
_cell.length_b   1.000
_cell.length_c   1.000
_cell.angle_alpha   90.00
_cell.angle_beta   90.00
_cell.angle_gamma   90.00
#
_symmetry.space_group_name_H-M   'P 1'
#
loop_
_entity.id
_entity.type
_entity.pdbx_description
1 polymer ?
#
loop_
_entity_poly.entity_id
_entity_poly.type
_entity_poly.pdbx_seq_one_letter_code
_entity_poly.pdbx_strand_id
1 'polypeptide(L)'
;MSAIRLEHQALHNIPPKTSGTLYLLEGAAHLQDKAEWPVSIWALKLPRDNHIRWFWATSSTSNMLQYLDTQTLISRPRCVKQAQAEHRRLFTTLKMLFEHFTHIPDSPDFKRAEQMTDWCVDIEDSETACQRLERQPYLYQIHKGTARDMSDDRYLLELEPAERQVASILDLTASKYLLIKRLYFKDFMNELRNNRSRIPVPPRDATHRPTTHSGRTVGGADHAAEGKMDEKDDTSRCTTPATDVSKATPKKRKSTAVRKFDKHVYRLRARNEWTWSRARACAEAWKELGFFEEESYVEWIDAGGMFETIGLQ
;
A
#
# COMPACT_ATOMS: atom_id res chain seq x y z
N MET A 1 -18.73 -11.73 17.59
CA MET A 1 -17.47 -11.19 18.13
C MET A 1 -17.74 -9.76 18.60
N SER A 2 -17.53 -9.46 19.87
CA SER A 2 -17.62 -8.10 20.41
C SER A 2 -16.32 -7.35 20.11
N ALA A 3 -16.32 -6.48 19.10
CA ALA A 3 -15.18 -5.60 18.88
C ALA A 3 -15.30 -4.42 19.85
N ILE A 4 -14.37 -4.35 20.81
CA ILE A 4 -14.15 -3.14 21.61
C ILE A 4 -13.13 -2.32 20.84
N ARG A 5 -13.53 -1.15 20.34
CA ARG A 5 -12.58 -0.22 19.75
C ARG A 5 -12.18 0.80 20.79
N LEU A 6 -10.87 0.89 20.95
CA LEU A 6 -10.18 1.86 21.79
C LEU A 6 -9.67 2.96 20.86
N GLU A 7 -10.04 4.20 21.13
CA GLU A 7 -9.41 5.32 20.45
C GLU A 7 -8.06 5.62 21.11
N HIS A 8 -7.03 5.91 20.31
CA HIS A 8 -5.64 6.13 20.75
C HIS A 8 -5.49 7.43 21.55
N GLN A 9 -6.07 7.50 22.74
CA GLN A 9 -6.06 8.70 23.59
C GLN A 9 -5.00 8.60 24.69
N ALA A 10 -3.73 8.53 24.26
CA ALA A 10 -2.57 8.60 25.13
C ALA A 10 -2.64 7.66 26.35
N LEU A 11 -2.93 6.38 26.11
CA LEU A 11 -2.96 5.38 27.17
C LEU A 11 -1.62 5.22 27.89
N HIS A 12 -0.52 5.43 27.17
CA HIS A 12 0.83 5.38 27.73
C HIS A 12 1.08 6.48 28.79
N ASN A 13 0.27 7.54 28.81
CA ASN A 13 0.36 8.62 29.80
C ASN A 13 -0.39 8.33 31.09
N ILE A 14 -1.02 7.16 31.22
CA ILE A 14 -1.74 6.77 32.44
C ILE A 14 -0.73 6.22 33.45
N PRO A 15 -0.56 6.87 34.62
CA PRO A 15 0.29 6.31 35.66
C PRO A 15 -0.29 4.96 36.14
N PRO A 16 0.55 3.96 36.42
CA PRO A 16 0.08 2.67 36.89
C PRO A 16 -0.72 2.82 38.19
N LYS A 17 -1.78 2.02 38.34
CA LYS A 17 -2.68 1.99 39.52
C LYS A 17 -3.43 3.30 39.80
N THR A 18 -3.66 4.13 38.78
CA THR A 18 -4.49 5.34 38.93
C THR A 18 -5.97 4.99 38.86
N SER A 19 -6.73 5.32 39.91
CA SER A 19 -8.18 5.17 39.93
C SER A 19 -8.87 6.28 39.14
N GLY A 20 -9.81 5.92 38.26
CA GLY A 20 -10.59 6.83 37.44
C GLY A 20 -12.10 6.70 37.63
N THR A 21 -12.86 7.62 37.05
CA THR A 21 -14.31 7.47 36.91
C THR A 21 -14.63 6.97 35.51
N LEU A 22 -15.30 5.83 35.43
CA LEU A 22 -15.83 5.27 34.19
C LEU A 22 -17.32 5.64 34.06
N TYR A 23 -17.65 6.39 33.02
CA TYR A 23 -19.02 6.69 32.63
C TYR A 23 -19.45 5.73 31.52
N LEU A 24 -20.60 5.08 31.71
CA LEU A 24 -21.20 4.16 30.75
C LEU A 24 -22.43 4.81 30.13
N LEU A 25 -22.44 4.92 28.81
CA LEU A 25 -23.53 5.44 28.00
C LEU A 25 -24.03 4.31 27.09
N GLU A 26 -25.04 3.57 27.56
CA GLU A 26 -25.65 2.48 26.79
C GLU A 26 -26.58 3.03 25.70
N GLY A 27 -26.50 2.46 24.49
CA GLY A 27 -27.37 2.83 23.36
C GLY A 27 -27.25 4.29 22.91
N ALA A 28 -26.11 4.94 23.18
CA ALA A 28 -25.94 6.36 22.94
C ALA A 28 -25.66 6.71 21.48
N ALA A 29 -25.09 5.78 20.72
CA ALA A 29 -24.83 5.93 19.28
C ALA A 29 -25.35 4.71 18.52
N HIS A 30 -25.49 4.85 17.20
CA HIS A 30 -25.89 3.77 16.31
C HIS A 30 -24.92 3.69 15.13
N LEU A 31 -24.57 2.47 14.71
CA LEU A 31 -23.84 2.27 13.46
C LEU A 31 -24.84 2.36 12.28
N GLN A 32 -24.54 3.23 11.31
CA GLN A 32 -25.42 3.44 10.14
C GLN A 32 -25.46 2.24 9.19
N ASP A 33 -24.45 1.37 9.22
CA ASP A 33 -24.20 0.47 8.08
C ASP A 33 -25.09 -0.79 8.04
N LYS A 34 -25.68 -1.21 9.16
CA LYS A 34 -26.67 -2.31 9.21
C LYS A 34 -27.62 -2.08 10.38
N ALA A 35 -28.87 -1.72 10.08
CA ALA A 35 -30.00 -1.69 11.01
C ALA A 35 -29.76 -1.02 12.38
N GLU A 36 -29.34 0.25 12.46
CA GLU A 36 -29.21 1.02 13.72
C GLU A 36 -28.72 0.18 14.92
N TRP A 37 -27.59 -0.52 14.79
CA TRP A 37 -27.08 -1.33 15.90
C TRP A 37 -26.65 -0.41 17.03
N PRO A 38 -27.23 -0.57 18.24
CA PRO A 38 -26.91 0.31 19.36
C PRO A 38 -25.47 0.08 19.80
N VAL A 39 -24.74 1.18 19.96
CA VAL A 39 -23.37 1.23 20.44
C VAL A 39 -23.37 1.73 21.87
N SER A 40 -22.66 1.00 22.73
CA SER A 40 -22.38 1.44 24.08
C SER A 40 -21.04 2.16 24.12
N ILE A 41 -21.04 3.36 24.71
CA ILE A 41 -19.85 4.22 24.81
C ILE A 41 -19.37 4.19 26.27
N TRP A 42 -18.06 4.05 26.47
CA TRP A 42 -17.40 4.23 27.76
C TRP A 42 -16.48 5.44 27.73
N ALA A 43 -16.62 6.29 28.73
CA ALA A 43 -15.77 7.46 28.92
C ALA A 43 -15.00 7.31 30.23
N LEU A 44 -13.69 7.12 30.15
CA LEU A 44 -12.80 7.06 31.31
C LEU A 44 -12.20 8.44 31.56
N LYS A 45 -12.49 9.00 32.73
CA LYS A 45 -11.90 10.26 33.22
C LYS A 45 -11.02 9.99 34.43
N LEU A 46 -9.72 10.26 34.29
CA LEU A 46 -8.78 10.19 35.40
C LEU A 46 -8.76 11.51 36.20
N PRO A 47 -8.46 11.47 37.51
CA PRO A 47 -8.21 12.67 38.30
C PRO A 47 -7.02 13.45 37.75
N ARG A 48 -7.13 14.79 37.66
CA ARG A 48 -6.06 15.70 37.20
C ARG A 48 -5.57 15.50 35.75
N ASP A 49 -6.21 14.62 34.99
CA ASP A 49 -5.96 14.46 33.55
C ASP A 49 -6.90 15.37 32.75
N ASN A 50 -6.42 16.04 31.71
CA ASN A 50 -7.27 16.87 30.86
C ASN A 50 -7.98 16.08 29.75
N HIS A 51 -7.64 14.80 29.57
CA HIS A 51 -8.19 13.94 28.52
C HIS A 51 -9.27 13.00 29.05
N ILE A 52 -10.30 12.82 28.23
CA ILE A 52 -11.28 11.74 28.36
C ILE A 52 -10.85 10.63 27.40
N ARG A 53 -10.87 9.38 27.88
CA ARG A 53 -10.57 8.20 27.08
C ARG A 53 -11.84 7.49 26.67
N TRP A 54 -12.04 7.31 25.37
CA TRP A 54 -13.23 6.74 24.77
C TRP A 54 -13.01 5.29 24.37
N PHE A 55 -14.00 4.47 24.70
CA PHE A 55 -14.11 3.09 24.27
C PHE A 55 -15.52 2.89 23.76
N TRP A 56 -15.71 2.01 22.79
CA TRP A 56 -17.05 1.66 22.35
C TRP A 56 -17.15 0.20 21.94
N ALA A 57 -18.36 -0.36 22.09
CA ALA A 57 -18.66 -1.74 21.73
C ALA A 57 -20.06 -1.85 21.13
N THR A 58 -20.21 -2.75 20.15
CA THR A 58 -21.50 -3.08 19.50
C THR A 58 -22.30 -4.14 20.24
N SER A 59 -21.73 -4.75 21.29
CA SER A 59 -22.36 -5.79 22.09
C SER A 59 -22.78 -5.27 23.46
N SER A 60 -23.63 -6.03 24.15
CA SER A 60 -23.95 -5.77 25.56
C SER A 60 -22.67 -5.67 26.39
N THR A 61 -22.61 -4.64 27.23
CA THR A 61 -21.44 -4.33 28.06
C THR A 61 -21.42 -5.13 29.37
N SER A 62 -22.54 -5.79 29.70
CA SER A 62 -22.75 -6.46 30.99
C SER A 62 -21.72 -7.56 31.28
N ASN A 63 -21.45 -8.43 30.31
CA ASN A 63 -20.49 -9.54 30.49
C ASN A 63 -19.07 -9.04 30.72
N MET A 64 -18.68 -7.96 30.03
CA MET A 64 -17.35 -7.38 30.21
C MET A 64 -17.24 -6.67 31.56
N LEU A 65 -18.26 -5.92 31.98
CA LEU A 65 -18.28 -5.29 33.31
C LEU A 65 -18.21 -6.36 34.40
N GLN A 66 -18.94 -7.46 34.25
CA GLN A 66 -18.86 -8.59 35.17
C GLN A 66 -17.45 -9.20 35.22
N TYR A 67 -16.81 -9.40 34.06
CA TYR A 67 -15.42 -9.86 34.03
C TYR A 67 -14.46 -8.89 34.73
N LEU A 68 -14.55 -7.59 34.46
CA LEU A 68 -13.72 -6.58 35.10
C LEU A 68 -13.92 -6.51 36.62
N ASP A 69 -15.16 -6.73 37.08
CA ASP A 69 -15.51 -6.81 38.50
C ASP A 69 -14.88 -8.05 39.16
N THR A 70 -14.95 -9.22 38.50
CA THR A 70 -14.29 -10.44 39.00
C THR A 70 -12.77 -10.31 39.10
N GLN A 71 -12.16 -9.50 38.24
CA GLN A 71 -10.72 -9.18 38.28
C GLN A 71 -10.39 -8.04 39.25
N THR A 72 -11.36 -7.50 39.99
CA THR A 72 -11.22 -6.35 40.91
C THR A 72 -10.67 -5.08 40.26
N LEU A 73 -10.86 -4.95 38.93
CA LEU A 73 -10.38 -3.81 38.14
C LEU A 73 -11.37 -2.63 38.13
N ILE A 74 -12.63 -2.89 38.48
CA ILE A 74 -13.67 -1.86 38.64
C ILE A 74 -14.34 -2.04 39.99
N SER A 75 -14.80 -0.94 40.59
CA SER A 75 -15.52 -0.99 41.88
C SER A 75 -17.02 -0.77 41.69
N ARG A 76 -17.40 0.32 41.00
CA ARG A 76 -18.78 0.60 40.56
C ARG A 76 -18.75 1.52 39.33
N PRO A 77 -19.13 1.04 38.12
CA PRO A 77 -19.25 1.93 36.97
C PRO A 77 -20.41 2.91 37.18
N ARG A 78 -20.23 4.18 36.82
CA ARG A 78 -21.33 5.15 36.82
C ARG A 78 -22.09 5.01 35.51
N CYS A 79 -23.20 4.28 35.54
CA CYS A 79 -24.11 4.17 34.41
C CYS A 79 -24.90 5.48 34.28
N VAL A 80 -24.75 6.16 33.14
CA VAL A 80 -25.43 7.41 32.81
C VAL A 80 -26.52 7.07 31.80
N LYS A 81 -27.79 7.10 32.26
CA LYS A 81 -28.94 6.78 31.41
C LYS A 81 -29.57 8.04 30.85
N GLN A 82 -29.87 8.06 29.55
CA GLN A 82 -30.52 9.19 28.87
C GLN A 82 -31.90 9.54 29.48
N ALA A 83 -32.66 8.53 29.88
CA ALA A 83 -34.02 8.68 30.39
C ALA A 83 -34.11 9.37 31.77
N GLN A 84 -33.00 9.45 32.51
CA GLN A 84 -32.98 10.09 33.83
C GLN A 84 -32.72 11.59 33.70
N ALA A 85 -33.63 12.41 34.23
CA ALA A 85 -33.58 13.87 34.11
C ALA A 85 -32.26 14.47 34.62
N GLU A 86 -31.75 13.96 35.74
CA GLU A 86 -30.48 14.38 36.38
C GLU A 86 -29.25 14.11 35.50
N HIS A 87 -29.33 13.07 34.66
CA HIS A 87 -28.22 12.61 33.81
C HIS A 87 -28.30 13.12 32.38
N ARG A 88 -29.43 13.70 31.95
CA ARG A 88 -29.68 14.09 30.56
C ARG A 88 -28.63 15.05 30.00
N ARG A 89 -28.21 16.05 30.79
CA ARG A 89 -27.18 17.01 30.37
C ARG A 89 -25.82 16.35 30.21
N LEU A 90 -25.39 15.57 31.22
CA LEU A 90 -24.12 14.85 31.18
C LEU A 90 -24.08 13.84 30.03
N PHE A 91 -25.16 13.07 29.84
CA PHE A 91 -25.32 12.12 28.75
C PHE A 91 -25.16 12.81 27.39
N THR A 92 -25.89 13.92 27.18
CA THR A 92 -25.85 14.67 25.91
C THR A 92 -24.45 15.25 25.66
N THR A 93 -23.82 15.84 26.68
CA THR A 93 -22.46 16.37 26.56
C THR A 93 -21.45 15.27 26.23
N LEU A 94 -21.48 14.14 26.93
CA LEU A 94 -20.54 13.03 26.68
C LEU A 94 -20.78 12.41 25.30
N LYS A 95 -22.03 12.28 24.86
CA LYS A 95 -22.37 11.84 23.50
C LYS A 95 -21.81 12.78 22.45
N MET A 96 -22.06 14.09 22.56
CA MET A 96 -21.53 15.08 21.61
C MET A 96 -19.99 15.09 21.57
N LEU A 97 -19.33 14.97 22.73
CA LEU A 97 -17.88 14.87 22.78
C LEU A 97 -17.40 13.58 22.11
N PHE A 98 -18.02 12.45 22.38
CA PHE A 98 -17.69 11.19 21.70
C PHE A 98 -17.84 11.32 20.18
N GLU A 99 -18.96 11.84 19.69
CA GLU A 99 -19.21 12.07 18.27
C GLU A 99 -18.14 13.00 17.68
N HIS A 100 -17.81 14.11 18.35
CA HIS A 100 -16.75 15.01 17.92
C HIS A 100 -15.37 14.34 17.87
N PHE A 101 -15.02 13.54 18.89
CA PHE A 101 -13.74 12.84 18.96
C PHE A 101 -13.65 11.63 18.05
N THR A 102 -14.77 11.04 17.64
CA THR A 102 -14.81 9.88 16.71
C THR A 102 -15.06 10.29 15.27
N HIS A 103 -15.56 11.50 15.05
CA HIS A 103 -15.72 12.09 13.72
C HIS A 103 -14.39 12.09 12.97
N ILE A 104 -14.38 11.45 11.80
CA ILE A 104 -13.26 11.52 10.86
C ILE A 104 -13.35 12.90 10.20
N PRO A 105 -12.41 13.83 10.46
CA PRO A 105 -12.50 15.20 9.94
C PRO A 105 -12.55 15.20 8.43
N ASP A 106 -13.46 15.95 7.83
CA ASP A 106 -13.56 16.08 6.37
C ASP A 106 -12.23 16.57 5.77
N SER A 107 -11.47 15.65 5.17
CA SER A 107 -10.27 15.99 4.43
C SER A 107 -10.64 16.16 2.96
N PRO A 108 -10.41 17.34 2.35
CA PRO A 108 -10.65 17.52 0.92
C PRO A 108 -9.79 16.56 0.09
N ASP A 109 -8.58 16.26 0.57
CA ASP A 109 -7.69 15.30 -0.07
C ASP A 109 -8.27 13.88 -0.01
N PHE A 110 -8.82 13.48 1.14
CA PHE A 110 -9.46 12.17 1.29
C PHE A 110 -10.71 12.04 0.43
N LYS A 111 -11.62 13.01 0.48
CA LYS A 111 -12.85 13.00 -0.34
C LYS A 111 -12.52 12.92 -1.83
N ARG A 112 -11.50 13.65 -2.26
CA ARG A 112 -11.04 13.57 -3.65
C ARG A 112 -10.40 12.22 -3.96
N ALA A 113 -9.60 11.67 -3.05
CA ALA A 113 -9.03 10.34 -3.21
C ALA A 113 -10.15 9.29 -3.35
N GLU A 114 -11.15 9.32 -2.47
CA GLU A 114 -12.32 8.43 -2.45
C GLU A 114 -13.11 8.43 -3.77
N GLN A 115 -13.25 9.60 -4.41
CA GLN A 115 -13.86 9.74 -5.73
C GLN A 115 -13.03 9.12 -6.88
N MET A 116 -11.81 8.68 -6.60
CA MET A 116 -10.92 8.07 -7.59
C MET A 116 -10.78 6.57 -7.33
N THR A 117 -10.85 5.80 -8.42
CA THR A 117 -10.42 4.39 -8.42
C THR A 117 -8.96 4.29 -7.99
N ASP A 118 -8.64 3.30 -7.16
CA ASP A 118 -7.25 2.99 -6.83
C ASP A 118 -6.62 2.20 -7.98
N TRP A 119 -5.84 2.89 -8.81
CA TRP A 119 -5.20 2.30 -9.98
C TRP A 119 -3.88 1.60 -9.66
N CYS A 120 -3.54 1.44 -8.38
CA CYS A 120 -2.33 0.78 -7.92
C CYS A 120 -2.57 -0.73 -7.75
N VAL A 121 -1.58 -1.55 -8.08
CA VAL A 121 -1.57 -2.97 -7.70
C VAL A 121 -1.38 -3.11 -6.19
N ASP A 122 -1.73 -4.28 -5.67
CA ASP A 122 -1.49 -4.64 -4.28
C ASP A 122 0.02 -4.70 -3.97
N ILE A 123 0.36 -4.53 -2.70
CA ILE A 123 1.75 -4.60 -2.23
C ILE A 123 2.26 -6.02 -2.42
N GLU A 124 3.37 -6.15 -3.13
CA GLU A 124 4.09 -7.42 -3.23
C GLU A 124 4.53 -7.89 -1.84
N ASP A 125 4.33 -9.16 -1.49
CA ASP A 125 4.76 -9.76 -0.22
C ASP A 125 4.50 -8.87 1.01
N SER A 126 3.23 -8.50 1.22
CA SER A 126 2.79 -7.57 2.28
C SER A 126 3.39 -7.88 3.68
N GLU A 127 3.56 -9.16 4.02
CA GLU A 127 4.14 -9.59 5.30
C GLU A 127 5.58 -9.09 5.54
N THR A 128 6.36 -8.93 4.47
CA THR A 128 7.77 -8.50 4.55
C THR A 128 7.99 -7.05 4.13
N ALA A 129 6.95 -6.37 3.62
CA ALA A 129 7.04 -5.05 3.03
C ALA A 129 7.65 -4.00 3.97
N CYS A 130 7.23 -3.94 5.25
CA CYS A 130 7.84 -3.03 6.22
C CYS A 130 9.34 -3.30 6.42
N GLN A 131 9.74 -4.58 6.50
CA GLN A 131 11.15 -4.95 6.65
C GLN A 131 11.97 -4.58 5.42
N ARG A 132 11.40 -4.71 4.21
CA ARG A 132 12.04 -4.28 2.96
C ARG A 132 12.28 -2.76 2.97
N LEU A 133 11.28 -1.98 3.37
CA LEU A 133 11.40 -0.52 3.50
C LEU A 133 12.47 -0.11 4.53
N GLU A 134 12.51 -0.76 5.70
CA GLU A 134 13.50 -0.47 6.75
C GLU A 134 14.94 -0.75 6.31
N ARG A 135 15.13 -1.80 5.51
CA ARG A 135 16.46 -2.20 5.02
C ARG A 135 16.97 -1.35 3.87
N GLN A 136 16.12 -0.52 3.26
CA GLN A 136 16.49 0.32 2.12
C GLN A 136 17.33 1.54 2.56
N PRO A 137 18.66 1.58 2.29
CA PRO A 137 19.55 2.58 2.89
C PRO A 137 19.20 4.02 2.51
N TYR A 138 18.67 4.25 1.31
CA TYR A 138 18.27 5.58 0.87
C TYR A 138 17.12 6.15 1.72
N LEU A 139 16.12 5.30 2.02
CA LEU A 139 14.99 5.70 2.85
C LEU A 139 15.45 5.99 4.27
N TYR A 140 16.29 5.12 4.84
CA TYR A 140 16.88 5.31 6.17
C TYR A 140 17.57 6.65 6.33
N GLN A 141 18.37 7.07 5.35
CA GLN A 141 19.07 8.35 5.40
C GLN A 141 18.12 9.55 5.39
N ILE A 142 16.99 9.45 4.70
CA ILE A 142 16.03 10.56 4.56
C ILE A 142 15.15 10.73 5.79
N HIS A 143 14.75 9.63 6.45
CA HIS A 143 13.79 9.68 7.56
C HIS A 143 14.43 9.74 8.94
N LYS A 144 15.77 9.66 9.06
CA LYS A 144 16.48 9.68 10.34
C LYS A 144 16.19 10.97 11.11
N GLY A 145 15.22 10.89 12.04
CA GLY A 145 14.79 12.01 12.90
C GLY A 145 13.76 12.97 12.28
N THR A 146 13.27 12.69 11.07
CA THR A 146 12.32 13.55 10.34
C THR A 146 10.99 12.86 10.04
N ALA A 147 10.86 11.58 10.40
CA ALA A 147 9.63 10.82 10.24
C ALA A 147 8.49 11.45 11.03
N ARG A 148 7.34 11.63 10.37
CA ARG A 148 6.13 12.15 11.00
C ARG A 148 5.50 11.10 11.91
N ASP A 149 5.13 11.49 13.13
CA ASP A 149 4.22 10.67 13.93
C ASP A 149 2.82 10.71 13.33
N MET A 150 2.32 9.53 12.94
CA MET A 150 0.99 9.39 12.34
C MET A 150 -0.05 8.86 13.34
N SER A 151 0.29 8.73 14.62
CA SER A 151 -0.61 8.20 15.66
C SER A 151 -1.94 8.97 15.74
N ASP A 152 -1.93 10.27 15.47
CA ASP A 152 -3.11 11.14 15.46
C ASP A 152 -3.81 11.22 14.08
N ASP A 153 -3.30 10.55 13.05
CA ASP A 153 -3.90 10.60 11.71
C ASP A 153 -5.18 9.77 11.64
N ARG A 154 -6.30 10.44 11.37
CA ARG A 154 -7.64 9.84 11.37
C ARG A 154 -7.90 8.90 10.20
N TYR A 155 -7.05 8.95 9.17
CA TYR A 155 -7.11 8.11 7.98
C TYR A 155 -6.03 7.04 7.98
N LEU A 156 -5.34 6.82 9.12
CA LEU A 156 -4.25 5.85 9.21
C LEU A 156 -4.67 4.43 8.79
N LEU A 157 -5.89 4.03 9.13
CA LEU A 157 -6.42 2.69 8.83
C LEU A 157 -6.78 2.49 7.35
N GLU A 158 -6.87 3.57 6.57
CA GLU A 158 -7.07 3.53 5.12
C GLU A 158 -5.79 3.16 4.36
N LEU A 159 -4.66 3.07 5.08
CA LEU A 159 -3.37 2.66 4.55
C LEU A 159 -2.95 1.30 5.12
N GLU A 160 -2.36 0.48 4.26
CA GLU A 160 -1.60 -0.71 4.65
C GLU A 160 -0.40 -0.31 5.54
N PRO A 161 0.06 -1.17 6.47
CA PRO A 161 1.14 -0.85 7.40
C PRO A 161 2.41 -0.30 6.72
N ALA A 162 2.80 -0.89 5.59
CA ALA A 162 3.97 -0.43 4.85
C ALA A 162 3.75 0.95 4.21
N GLU A 163 2.55 1.24 3.71
CA GLU A 163 2.22 2.56 3.17
C GLU A 163 2.17 3.64 4.25
N ARG A 164 1.73 3.31 5.48
CA ARG A 164 1.84 4.22 6.63
C ARG A 164 3.28 4.62 6.88
N GLN A 165 4.20 3.66 6.79
CA GLN A 165 5.63 3.93 6.93
C GLN A 165 6.13 4.87 5.81
N VAL A 166 5.69 4.66 4.57
CA VAL A 166 6.03 5.57 3.45
C VAL A 166 5.48 6.98 3.70
N ALA A 167 4.21 7.11 4.08
CA ALA A 167 3.60 8.40 4.39
C ALA A 167 4.33 9.13 5.52
N SER A 168 4.73 8.41 6.57
CA SER A 168 5.54 8.92 7.69
C SER A 168 6.92 9.40 7.23
N ILE A 169 7.65 8.60 6.45
CA ILE A 169 8.96 8.95 5.86
C ILE A 169 8.88 10.21 5.01
N LEU A 170 7.78 10.37 4.28
CA LEU A 170 7.57 11.50 3.39
C LEU A 170 6.98 12.72 4.09
N ASP A 171 6.73 12.69 5.41
CA ASP A 171 5.97 13.72 6.13
C ASP A 171 4.66 14.11 5.42
N LEU A 172 3.80 13.11 5.24
CA LEU A 172 2.47 13.25 4.67
C LEU A 172 1.43 12.71 5.66
N THR A 173 0.28 13.37 5.71
CA THR A 173 -0.93 12.76 6.28
C THR A 173 -1.42 11.63 5.38
N ALA A 174 -2.09 10.62 5.95
CA ALA A 174 -2.58 9.46 5.22
C ALA A 174 -3.51 9.85 4.05
N SER A 175 -4.43 10.79 4.28
CA SER A 175 -5.32 11.32 3.23
C SER A 175 -4.58 11.92 2.03
N LYS A 176 -3.54 12.72 2.30
CA LYS A 176 -2.70 13.32 1.26
C LYS A 176 -1.86 12.28 0.52
N TYR A 177 -1.31 11.30 1.23
CA TYR A 177 -0.59 10.18 0.60
C TYR A 177 -1.51 9.39 -0.34
N LEU A 178 -2.73 9.04 0.11
CA LEU A 178 -3.72 8.36 -0.73
C LEU A 178 -4.03 9.13 -2.01
N LEU A 179 -4.28 10.43 -1.90
CA LEU A 179 -4.55 11.25 -3.07
C LEU A 179 -3.38 11.24 -4.06
N ILE A 180 -2.14 11.39 -3.56
CA ILE A 180 -0.94 11.38 -4.39
C ILE A 180 -0.75 10.03 -5.08
N LYS A 181 -0.92 8.93 -4.35
CA LYS A 181 -0.87 7.56 -4.88
C LYS A 181 -1.87 7.39 -6.02
N ARG A 182 -3.16 7.64 -5.77
CA ARG A 182 -4.23 7.45 -6.76
C ARG A 182 -4.04 8.34 -8.00
N LEU A 183 -3.64 9.59 -7.81
CA LEU A 183 -3.34 10.51 -8.91
C LEU A 183 -2.16 10.05 -9.75
N TYR A 184 -1.09 9.54 -9.13
CA TYR A 184 0.07 9.06 -9.85
C TYR A 184 -0.25 7.79 -10.64
N PHE A 185 -0.87 6.80 -10.00
CA PHE A 185 -1.14 5.51 -10.64
C PHE A 185 -2.23 5.59 -11.70
N LYS A 186 -3.19 6.53 -11.59
CA LYS A 186 -4.10 6.87 -12.70
C LYS A 186 -3.32 7.26 -13.96
N ASP A 187 -2.36 8.16 -13.84
CA ASP A 187 -1.58 8.63 -14.98
C ASP A 187 -0.61 7.57 -15.50
N PHE A 188 0.00 6.81 -14.59
CA PHE A 188 0.87 5.69 -14.94
C PHE A 188 0.12 4.62 -15.74
N MET A 189 -1.09 4.26 -15.30
CA MET A 189 -1.95 3.30 -15.99
C MET A 189 -2.39 3.77 -17.38
N ASN A 190 -2.78 5.04 -17.51
CA ASN A 190 -3.12 5.62 -18.81
C ASN A 190 -1.94 5.58 -19.78
N GLU A 191 -0.72 5.81 -19.29
CA GLU A 191 0.49 5.67 -20.10
C GLU A 191 0.74 4.22 -20.54
N LEU A 192 0.62 3.25 -19.64
CA LEU A 192 0.80 1.83 -19.98
C LEU A 192 -0.20 1.40 -21.07
N ARG A 193 -1.48 1.79 -20.92
CA ARG A 193 -2.52 1.55 -21.93
C ARG A 193 -2.17 2.16 -23.29
N ASN A 194 -1.77 3.43 -23.31
CA ASN A 194 -1.41 4.15 -24.54
C ASN A 194 -0.18 3.54 -25.24
N ASN A 195 0.80 3.07 -24.46
CA ASN A 195 1.99 2.43 -25.01
C ASN A 195 1.68 1.03 -25.56
N ARG A 196 0.74 0.29 -24.95
CA ARG A 196 0.26 -1.01 -25.45
C ARG A 196 -0.43 -0.88 -26.81
N SER A 197 -1.27 0.14 -27.00
CA SER A 197 -1.91 0.44 -28.30
C SER A 197 -0.95 0.84 -29.42
N ARG A 198 0.33 1.06 -29.13
CA ARG A 198 1.37 1.40 -30.12
C ARG A 198 2.19 0.20 -30.58
N ILE A 199 1.98 -0.99 -30.02
CA ILE A 199 2.62 -2.22 -30.49
C ILE A 199 1.78 -2.74 -31.68
N PRO A 200 2.28 -2.69 -32.93
CA PRO A 200 1.56 -3.27 -34.06
C PRO A 200 1.48 -4.77 -33.82
N VAL A 201 0.27 -5.32 -33.77
CA VAL A 201 0.08 -6.77 -33.84
C VAL A 201 0.62 -7.18 -35.21
N PRO A 202 1.67 -8.01 -35.30
CA PRO A 202 2.11 -8.51 -36.60
C PRO A 202 0.94 -9.28 -37.24
N PRO A 203 0.74 -9.17 -38.56
CA PRO A 203 -0.33 -9.91 -39.22
C PRO A 203 -0.15 -11.39 -38.88
N ARG A 204 -1.21 -12.03 -38.36
CA ARG A 204 -1.22 -13.49 -38.22
C ARG A 204 -1.03 -14.06 -39.63
N ASP A 205 0.13 -14.64 -39.87
CA ASP A 205 0.44 -15.31 -41.13
C ASP A 205 -0.67 -16.30 -41.47
N ALA A 206 -1.24 -16.11 -42.65
CA ALA A 206 -2.20 -17.01 -43.27
C ALA A 206 -1.47 -18.27 -43.73
N THR A 207 -1.23 -19.22 -42.83
CA THR A 207 -0.71 -20.55 -43.19
C THR A 207 -1.47 -21.65 -42.48
N HIS A 208 -2.75 -21.79 -42.83
CA HIS A 208 -3.39 -23.11 -42.89
C HIS A 208 -4.28 -23.19 -44.13
N ARG A 209 -3.68 -23.57 -45.26
CA ARG A 209 -4.38 -24.22 -46.36
C ARG A 209 -4.19 -25.73 -46.16
N PRO A 210 -5.25 -26.55 -46.07
CA PRO A 210 -5.09 -28.00 -46.07
C PRO A 210 -4.82 -28.45 -47.50
N THR A 211 -3.62 -28.95 -47.76
CA THR A 211 -3.27 -29.56 -49.05
C THR A 211 -3.63 -31.05 -48.99
N THR A 212 -4.58 -31.43 -49.82
CA THR A 212 -5.01 -32.80 -50.09
C THR A 212 -3.89 -33.65 -50.70
N HIS A 213 -3.84 -34.92 -50.30
CA HIS A 213 -3.00 -35.98 -50.85
C HIS A 213 -3.10 -36.13 -52.38
N SER A 214 -1.96 -36.34 -53.03
CA SER A 214 -1.83 -37.23 -54.20
C SER A 214 -0.35 -37.60 -54.38
N GLY A 215 -0.04 -38.89 -54.31
CA GLY A 215 1.32 -39.42 -54.35
C GLY A 215 1.92 -39.56 -55.76
N ARG A 216 3.24 -39.78 -55.80
CA ARG A 216 3.92 -40.68 -56.75
C ARG A 216 5.35 -41.00 -56.30
N THR A 217 5.77 -42.20 -56.64
CA THR A 217 6.93 -42.99 -56.20
C THR A 217 8.19 -42.85 -57.09
N VAL A 218 9.27 -43.49 -56.60
CA VAL A 218 10.51 -43.98 -57.29
C VAL A 218 11.68 -42.98 -57.28
N GLY A 219 12.94 -43.32 -56.92
CA GLY A 219 13.58 -44.57 -56.51
C GLY A 219 15.12 -44.41 -56.43
N GLY A 220 15.79 -45.27 -55.65
CA GLY A 220 17.23 -45.66 -55.73
C GLY A 220 18.28 -44.68 -55.20
N ALA A 221 19.50 -45.04 -54.78
CA ALA A 221 20.12 -46.18 -54.07
C ALA A 221 21.64 -45.85 -53.98
N ASP A 222 22.31 -46.40 -52.95
CA ASP A 222 23.72 -46.84 -52.92
C ASP A 222 24.89 -45.98 -52.36
N HIS A 223 25.68 -46.71 -51.54
CA HIS A 223 27.09 -46.62 -51.08
C HIS A 223 27.51 -45.53 -50.06
N ALA A 224 28.09 -45.78 -48.86
CA ALA A 224 29.02 -46.76 -48.24
C ALA A 224 30.52 -46.34 -48.22
N ALA A 225 31.15 -46.60 -47.05
CA ALA A 225 32.59 -46.70 -46.70
C ALA A 225 33.33 -45.38 -46.31
N GLU A 226 33.81 -45.25 -45.04
CA GLU A 226 35.17 -45.55 -44.51
C GLU A 226 36.25 -44.57 -45.01
N GLY A 227 37.22 -44.02 -44.27
CA GLY A 227 37.81 -44.21 -42.94
C GLY A 227 39.19 -43.50 -42.92
N LYS A 228 39.85 -43.49 -41.75
CA LYS A 228 41.24 -43.04 -41.42
C LYS A 228 41.47 -41.53 -41.24
N MET A 229 41.87 -41.01 -40.07
CA MET A 229 43.04 -41.30 -39.19
C MET A 229 44.35 -40.80 -39.82
N ASP A 230 44.90 -39.69 -39.33
CA ASP A 230 46.20 -39.70 -38.65
C ASP A 230 46.60 -38.34 -38.06
N GLU A 231 47.32 -38.52 -36.96
CA GLU A 231 47.81 -37.65 -35.91
C GLU A 231 49.22 -37.15 -36.22
N LYS A 232 49.57 -35.92 -35.81
CA LYS A 232 50.88 -35.59 -35.19
C LYS A 232 51.04 -34.12 -34.79
N ASP A 233 51.40 -33.96 -33.52
CA ASP A 233 52.06 -32.84 -32.86
C ASP A 233 53.37 -32.40 -33.56
N ASP A 234 53.74 -31.11 -33.45
CA ASP A 234 54.69 -30.64 -32.43
C ASP A 234 55.17 -29.18 -32.67
N THR A 235 54.92 -28.33 -31.68
CA THR A 235 55.83 -27.39 -30.99
C THR A 235 56.84 -26.52 -31.79
N SER A 236 56.68 -25.18 -31.71
CA SER A 236 57.59 -24.24 -30.98
C SER A 236 57.85 -22.86 -31.62
N ARG A 237 57.85 -21.85 -30.72
CA ARG A 237 58.58 -20.57 -30.65
C ARG A 237 58.23 -19.34 -31.52
N CYS A 238 57.77 -18.33 -30.79
CA CYS A 238 58.34 -16.99 -30.57
C CYS A 238 58.56 -16.08 -31.79
N THR A 239 57.93 -14.88 -31.80
CA THR A 239 58.59 -13.55 -31.75
C THR A 239 57.54 -12.47 -32.10
N THR A 240 57.27 -11.53 -31.19
CA THR A 240 56.60 -10.24 -31.48
C THR A 240 57.58 -9.28 -32.17
N PRO A 241 57.10 -8.34 -33.00
CA PRO A 241 56.97 -6.97 -32.49
C PRO A 241 55.67 -6.26 -32.90
N ALA A 242 55.31 -5.29 -32.05
CA ALA A 242 54.10 -4.51 -32.06
C ALA A 242 54.02 -3.47 -33.19
N THR A 243 52.81 -3.14 -33.65
CA THR A 243 52.45 -1.77 -34.03
C THR A 243 50.96 -1.52 -33.80
N ASP A 244 50.69 -0.37 -33.18
CA ASP A 244 49.43 0.30 -32.85
C ASP A 244 48.16 -0.05 -33.64
N VAL A 245 47.09 -0.38 -32.90
CA VAL A 245 45.72 0.05 -33.24
C VAL A 245 45.02 0.53 -31.97
N SER A 246 44.57 1.77 -32.02
CA SER A 246 43.97 2.55 -30.94
C SER A 246 42.80 1.84 -30.24
N LYS A 247 42.87 1.74 -28.91
CA LYS A 247 41.76 1.36 -28.03
C LYS A 247 40.62 2.37 -28.14
N ALA A 248 39.61 2.05 -28.93
CA ALA A 248 38.27 2.60 -28.74
C ALA A 248 37.73 2.07 -27.40
N THR A 249 37.55 2.95 -26.43
CA THR A 249 36.92 2.63 -25.15
C THR A 249 35.46 2.22 -25.39
N PRO A 250 34.98 1.09 -24.83
CA PRO A 250 33.60 0.69 -25.00
C PRO A 250 32.70 1.67 -24.24
N LYS A 251 31.88 2.43 -24.97
CA LYS A 251 30.80 3.24 -24.40
C LYS A 251 29.89 2.31 -23.57
N LYS A 252 30.02 2.39 -22.24
CA LYS A 252 29.11 1.75 -21.28
C LYS A 252 27.68 2.15 -21.62
N ARG A 253 26.89 1.20 -22.15
CA ARG A 253 25.44 1.30 -22.23
C ARG A 253 24.91 1.45 -20.79
N LYS A 254 24.74 2.69 -20.31
CA LYS A 254 23.97 2.94 -19.08
C LYS A 254 22.54 2.45 -19.34
N SER A 255 22.13 1.48 -18.53
CA SER A 255 20.99 0.60 -18.73
C SER A 255 19.66 1.34 -18.82
N THR A 256 18.78 0.85 -19.70
CA THR A 256 17.42 1.35 -19.93
C THR A 256 16.59 1.40 -18.65
N ALA A 257 16.85 0.51 -17.69
CA ALA A 257 16.19 0.46 -16.38
C ALA A 257 16.44 1.71 -15.51
N VAL A 258 17.67 2.25 -15.51
CA VAL A 258 18.00 3.48 -14.76
C VAL A 258 17.24 4.68 -15.32
N ARG A 259 17.06 4.74 -16.65
CA ARG A 259 16.26 5.80 -17.30
C ARG A 259 14.76 5.68 -17.01
N LYS A 260 14.23 4.47 -16.81
CA LYS A 260 12.84 4.25 -16.41
C LYS A 260 12.59 4.72 -14.98
N PHE A 261 13.49 4.41 -14.04
CA PHE A 261 13.33 4.83 -12.64
C PHE A 261 13.37 6.35 -12.44
N ASP A 262 14.34 7.05 -13.04
CA ASP A 262 14.46 8.51 -12.90
C ASP A 262 13.24 9.26 -13.49
N LYS A 263 12.53 8.64 -14.43
CA LYS A 263 11.27 9.18 -14.97
C LYS A 263 10.17 9.22 -13.91
N HIS A 264 10.06 8.20 -13.06
CA HIS A 264 9.12 8.17 -11.94
C HIS A 264 9.43 9.29 -10.93
N VAL A 265 10.72 9.46 -10.60
CA VAL A 265 11.20 10.54 -9.71
C VAL A 265 10.86 11.92 -10.28
N TYR A 266 11.15 12.15 -11.57
CA TYR A 266 10.85 13.42 -12.23
C TYR A 266 9.34 13.73 -12.23
N ARG A 267 8.50 12.73 -12.53
CA ARG A 267 7.04 12.88 -12.52
C ARG A 267 6.52 13.24 -11.12
N LEU A 268 6.96 12.52 -10.10
CA LEU A 268 6.58 12.79 -8.71
C LEU A 268 6.99 14.20 -8.27
N ARG A 269 8.19 14.61 -8.67
CA ARG A 269 8.71 15.96 -8.40
C ARG A 269 7.86 17.04 -9.07
N ALA A 270 7.61 16.89 -10.37
CA ALA A 270 6.89 17.89 -11.16
C ALA A 270 5.43 18.04 -10.71
N ARG A 271 4.76 16.93 -10.36
CA ARG A 271 3.35 16.95 -9.94
C ARG A 271 3.13 17.56 -8.56
N ASN A 272 4.03 17.25 -7.62
CA ASN A 272 3.80 17.55 -6.20
C ASN A 272 4.67 18.70 -5.69
N GLU A 273 5.40 19.38 -6.58
CA GLU A 273 6.36 20.45 -6.24
C GLU A 273 7.39 20.02 -5.18
N TRP A 274 7.80 18.75 -5.24
CA TRP A 274 8.70 18.17 -4.26
C TRP A 274 10.16 18.48 -4.53
N THR A 275 10.99 18.32 -3.50
CA THR A 275 12.44 18.22 -3.68
C THR A 275 12.77 16.92 -4.40
N TRP A 276 13.92 16.88 -5.07
CA TRP A 276 14.40 15.65 -5.72
C TRP A 276 14.50 14.49 -4.73
N SER A 277 15.03 14.75 -3.53
CA SER A 277 15.20 13.74 -2.48
C SER A 277 13.86 13.16 -2.02
N ARG A 278 12.83 13.99 -1.81
CA ARG A 278 11.50 13.52 -1.39
C ARG A 278 10.81 12.72 -2.49
N ALA A 279 10.90 13.17 -3.75
CA ALA A 279 10.37 12.43 -4.88
C ALA A 279 11.08 11.09 -5.09
N ARG A 280 12.42 11.07 -4.92
CA ARG A 280 13.21 9.85 -4.99
C ARG A 280 12.89 8.90 -3.85
N ALA A 281 12.72 9.39 -2.62
CA ALA A 281 12.28 8.58 -1.48
C ALA A 281 10.95 7.88 -1.77
N CYS A 282 9.96 8.61 -2.28
CA CYS A 282 8.68 8.03 -2.63
C CYS A 282 8.80 6.96 -3.73
N ALA A 283 9.61 7.22 -4.76
CA ALA A 283 9.83 6.26 -5.84
C ALA A 283 10.59 5.00 -5.38
N GLU A 284 11.64 5.14 -4.56
CA GLU A 284 12.36 3.99 -4.00
C GLU A 284 11.42 3.18 -3.10
N ALA A 285 10.61 3.82 -2.26
CA ALA A 285 9.64 3.14 -1.40
C ALA A 285 8.59 2.37 -2.22
N TRP A 286 7.97 3.01 -3.21
CA TRP A 286 6.99 2.35 -4.09
C TRP A 286 7.59 1.22 -4.92
N LYS A 287 8.86 1.34 -5.30
CA LYS A 287 9.59 0.25 -5.94
C LYS A 287 9.77 -0.94 -4.99
N GLU A 288 10.16 -0.71 -3.74
CA GLU A 288 10.25 -1.78 -2.72
C GLU A 288 8.89 -2.40 -2.40
N LEU A 289 7.78 -1.71 -2.63
CA LEU A 289 6.42 -2.25 -2.49
C LEU A 289 5.93 -2.99 -3.75
N GLY A 290 6.73 -3.06 -4.82
CA GLY A 290 6.36 -3.70 -6.08
C GLY A 290 5.44 -2.86 -6.98
N PHE A 291 5.16 -1.60 -6.64
CA PHE A 291 4.18 -0.79 -7.37
C PHE A 291 4.61 -0.38 -8.79
N PHE A 292 5.85 -0.66 -9.21
CA PHE A 292 6.33 -0.36 -10.56
C PHE A 292 6.54 -1.60 -11.43
N GLU A 293 6.14 -2.79 -10.96
CA GLU A 293 6.24 -4.03 -11.74
C GLU A 293 5.22 -4.04 -12.88
N GLU A 294 5.65 -3.65 -14.08
CA GLU A 294 4.79 -3.50 -15.27
C GLU A 294 3.98 -4.78 -15.59
N GLU A 295 4.55 -5.96 -15.34
CA GLU A 295 3.91 -7.27 -15.58
C GLU A 295 2.65 -7.43 -14.73
N SER A 296 2.71 -7.07 -13.44
CA SER A 296 1.55 -7.13 -12.53
C SER A 296 0.40 -6.24 -13.01
N TYR A 297 0.69 -5.09 -13.61
CA TYR A 297 -0.33 -4.23 -14.21
C TYR A 297 -0.91 -4.80 -15.50
N VAL A 298 -0.09 -5.45 -16.34
CA VAL A 298 -0.59 -6.07 -17.58
C VAL A 298 -1.55 -7.21 -17.26
N GLU A 299 -1.19 -8.08 -16.33
CA GLU A 299 -2.07 -9.16 -15.86
C GLU A 299 -3.35 -8.62 -15.23
N TRP A 300 -3.23 -7.58 -14.40
CA TRP A 300 -4.38 -6.94 -13.78
C TRP A 300 -5.33 -6.29 -14.81
N ILE A 301 -4.78 -5.64 -15.85
CA ILE A 301 -5.57 -5.10 -16.97
C ILE A 301 -6.24 -6.23 -17.76
N ASP A 302 -5.52 -7.31 -18.04
CA ASP A 302 -6.02 -8.45 -18.84
C ASP A 302 -7.12 -9.23 -18.12
N ALA A 303 -7.08 -9.26 -16.79
CA ALA A 303 -8.15 -9.77 -15.94
C ALA A 303 -9.40 -8.87 -15.89
N GLY A 304 -9.44 -7.78 -16.67
CA GLY A 304 -10.55 -6.83 -16.77
C GLY A 304 -10.32 -5.53 -16.00
N GLY A 305 -9.30 -5.46 -15.13
CA GLY A 305 -8.99 -4.31 -14.27
C GLY A 305 -10.19 -3.81 -13.45
N MET A 306 -10.00 -2.76 -12.65
CA MET A 306 -11.13 -1.97 -12.18
C MET A 306 -11.62 -1.11 -13.36
N PHE A 307 -12.69 -1.52 -14.02
CA PHE A 307 -13.43 -0.62 -14.90
C PHE A 307 -13.80 0.63 -14.09
N GLU A 308 -13.52 1.83 -14.63
CA GLU A 308 -14.30 2.99 -14.20
C GLU A 308 -15.74 2.55 -14.43
N THR A 309 -16.53 2.43 -13.37
CA THR A 309 -17.98 2.38 -13.52
C THR A 309 -18.34 3.75 -14.07
N ILE A 310 -18.21 3.89 -15.39
CA ILE A 310 -18.85 4.96 -16.14
C ILE A 310 -20.30 4.79 -15.76
N GLY A 311 -20.81 5.72 -14.95
CA GLY A 311 -22.21 5.75 -14.57
C GLY A 311 -23.02 5.65 -15.84
N LEU A 312 -23.61 4.48 -16.06
CA LEU A 312 -24.78 4.36 -16.93
C LEU A 312 -25.89 5.09 -16.19
N GLN A 313 -25.99 6.39 -16.48
CA GLN A 313 -27.25 7.12 -16.41
C GLN A 313 -28.17 6.63 -17.52
#